data_AF-A0A3M2DBE5-F1
#
_entry.id   AF-A0A3M2DBE5-F1
#
_cell.length_a   1.000
_cell.length_b   1.000
_cell.length_c   1.000
_cell.angle_alpha   90.00
_cell.angle_beta   90.00
_cell.angle_gamma   90.00
#
_symmetry.space_group_name_H-M   'P 1'
#
loop_
_entity.id
_entity.type
_entity.pdbx_description
1 polymer ?
#
loop_
_entity_poly.entity_id
_entity_poly.type
_entity_poly.pdbx_seq_one_letter_code
_entity_poly.pdbx_strand_id
1 'polypeptide(L)' 'MKRAIPKRCARCQQEFTCGLSGCWCSQITIPESQYAVIRDRYHDCLCPACLRQVSIGELDLTAEQPESSSSESP' A
#
# COMPACT_ATOMS: atom_id res chain seq x y z
N MET A 1 -10.91 24.01 9.85
CA MET A 1 -11.74 22.79 9.95
C MET A 1 -11.17 21.76 8.98
N LYS A 2 -10.47 20.71 9.45
CA LYS A 2 -9.92 19.68 8.54
C LYS A 2 -10.99 18.60 8.37
N ARG A 3 -11.79 18.67 7.30
CA ARG A 3 -12.86 17.70 7.06
C ARG A 3 -12.26 16.46 6.42
N ALA A 4 -12.33 15.36 7.14
CA ALA A 4 -11.80 14.08 6.72
C ALA A 4 -12.89 13.39 5.88
N ILE A 5 -12.54 12.91 4.67
CA ILE A 5 -13.53 12.42 3.69
C ILE A 5 -13.58 10.89 3.77
N PRO A 6 -14.75 10.28 4.04
CA PRO A 6 -14.88 8.83 4.00
C PRO A 6 -14.73 8.36 2.54
N LYS A 7 -13.84 7.39 2.34
CA LYS A 7 -13.61 6.70 1.06
C LYS A 7 -13.57 5.19 1.30
N ARG A 8 -13.71 4.40 0.22
CA ARG A 8 -13.58 2.94 0.25
C ARG A 8 -12.32 2.51 -0.48
N CYS A 9 -11.62 1.55 0.11
CA CYS A 9 -10.39 1.01 -0.45
C CYS A 9 -10.68 0.26 -1.77
N ALA A 10 -9.95 0.55 -2.84
CA ALA A 10 -10.10 -0.19 -4.10
C ALA A 10 -9.81 -1.71 -3.96
N ARG A 11 -8.96 -2.09 -2.99
CA ARG A 11 -8.53 -3.48 -2.77
C ARG A 11 -9.45 -4.24 -1.83
N CYS A 12 -9.57 -3.78 -0.57
CA CYS A 12 -10.34 -4.49 0.46
C CYS A 12 -11.76 -3.94 0.66
N GLN A 13 -12.14 -2.88 -0.04
CA GLN A 13 -13.44 -2.20 0.06
C GLN A 13 -13.78 -1.66 1.47
N GLN A 14 -12.81 -1.66 2.38
CA GLN A 14 -12.97 -1.14 3.74
C GLN A 14 -13.15 0.38 3.72
N GLU A 15 -14.06 0.86 4.57
CA GLU A 15 -14.25 2.29 4.81
C GLU A 15 -13.05 2.85 5.58
N PHE A 16 -12.45 3.90 5.02
CA PHE A 16 -11.34 4.60 5.63
C PHE A 16 -11.46 6.10 5.35
N THR A 17 -10.73 6.88 6.12
CA THR A 17 -10.79 8.33 6.01
C THR A 17 -9.57 8.84 5.25
N CYS A 18 -9.82 9.51 4.12
CA CYS A 18 -8.79 10.18 3.33
C CYS A 18 -8.67 11.65 3.76
N GLY A 19 -7.46 12.08 4.12
CA GLY A 19 -7.17 13.45 4.57
C GLY A 19 -6.47 14.25 3.49
N LEU A 20 -7.05 15.39 3.09
CA LEU A 20 -6.49 16.33 2.10
C LEU A 20 -5.10 16.88 2.50
N SER A 21 -4.77 16.94 3.79
CA SER A 21 -3.46 17.40 4.29
C SER A 21 -2.54 16.25 4.74
N GLY A 22 -2.93 14.98 4.54
CA GLY A 22 -2.21 13.84 5.09
C GLY A 22 -2.73 12.51 4.56
N CYS A 23 -2.54 12.27 3.27
CA CYS A 23 -2.85 10.96 2.71
C CYS A 23 -1.90 9.91 3.30
N TRP A 24 -2.41 8.71 3.58
CA TRP A 24 -1.60 7.61 4.12
C TRP A 24 -0.46 7.22 3.19
N CYS A 25 -0.65 7.40 1.88
CA CYS A 25 0.37 7.14 0.87
C CYS A 25 1.62 8.03 1.07
N SER A 26 1.48 9.23 1.63
CA SER A 26 2.60 10.13 1.94
C SER A 26 3.20 9.88 3.33
N GLN A 27 2.47 9.19 4.22
CA GLN A 27 2.97 8.82 5.54
C GLN A 27 3.72 7.48 5.52
N ILE A 28 3.34 6.58 4.62
CA ILE A 28 3.95 5.26 4.48
C ILE A 28 4.99 5.34 3.37
N THR A 29 6.23 4.97 3.68
CA THR A 29 7.31 4.87 2.68
C THR A 29 7.05 3.68 1.78
N ILE A 30 6.56 3.92 0.57
CA ILE A 30 6.35 2.90 -0.45
C ILE A 30 7.37 3.12 -1.56
N PRO A 31 8.12 2.09 -1.97
CA PRO A 31 9.09 2.22 -3.06
C PRO A 31 8.38 2.52 -4.38
N GLU A 32 9.06 3.27 -5.26
CA GLU A 32 8.48 3.74 -6.52
C GLU A 32 8.02 2.59 -7.43
N SER A 33 8.76 1.47 -7.42
CA SER A 33 8.39 0.24 -8.12
C SER A 33 7.01 -0.27 -7.72
N GLN A 34 6.69 -0.24 -6.43
CA GLN A 34 5.39 -0.69 -5.94
C GLN A 34 4.30 0.38 -6.10
N TYR A 35 4.66 1.67 -6.08
CA TYR A 35 3.74 2.74 -6.43
C TYR A 35 3.23 2.64 -7.86
N ALA A 36 4.11 2.29 -8.80
CA ALA A 36 3.72 2.06 -10.20
C ALA A 36 2.69 0.94 -10.31
N VAL A 37 2.91 -0.17 -9.61
CA VAL A 37 1.96 -1.28 -9.55
C VAL A 37 0.64 -0.88 -8.89
N ILE A 38 0.67 -0.13 -7.78
CA ILE A 38 -0.57 0.36 -7.16
C ILE A 38 -1.38 1.16 -8.18
N ARG A 39 -0.75 2.09 -8.91
CA ARG A 39 -1.42 2.95 -9.88
C ARG A 39 -1.93 2.18 -11.10
N ASP A 40 -1.22 1.14 -11.52
CA ASP A 40 -1.61 0.25 -12.62
C ASP A 40 -2.77 -0.67 -12.23
N ARG A 41 -2.67 -1.33 -11.07
CA ARG A 41 -3.65 -2.31 -10.57
C ARG A 41 -4.89 -1.65 -9.97
N TYR A 42 -4.72 -0.53 -9.28
CA TYR A 42 -5.76 0.16 -8.53
C TYR A 42 -5.90 1.60 -9.00
N HIS A 43 -7.07 1.94 -9.53
CA HIS A 43 -7.38 3.29 -10.01
C HIS A 43 -7.94 4.21 -8.92
N ASP A 44 -8.10 3.72 -7.68
CA ASP A 44 -8.63 4.49 -6.55
C ASP A 44 -7.72 4.37 -5.31
N CYS A 45 -8.05 5.10 -4.25
CA CYS A 45 -7.23 5.18 -3.05
C CYS A 45 -7.22 3.87 -2.25
N LEU A 46 -6.06 3.52 -1.71
CA LEU A 46 -5.89 2.38 -0.81
C LEU A 46 -5.87 2.83 0.65
N CYS A 47 -6.42 2.00 1.53
CA CYS A 47 -6.38 2.21 2.97
C CYS A 47 -4.96 1.97 3.54
N PRO A 48 -4.62 2.51 4.73
CA PRO A 48 -3.29 2.35 5.31
C PRO A 48 -2.90 0.90 5.58
N ALA A 49 -3.86 0.00 5.80
CA ALA A 49 -3.59 -1.43 5.96
C ALA A 49 -3.07 -2.04 4.65
N CYS A 50 -3.75 -1.79 3.54
CA CYS A 50 -3.31 -2.27 2.23
C CYS A 50 -1.97 -1.64 1.81
N LEU A 51 -1.79 -0.33 2.02
CA LEU A 51 -0.55 0.37 1.72
C LEU A 51 0.64 -0.18 2.53
N ARG A 52 0.43 -0.56 3.81
CA ARG A 52 1.47 -1.18 4.63
C ARG A 52 1.92 -2.52 4.06
N GLN A 53 1.00 -3.37 3.64
CA GLN A 53 1.35 -4.64 2.99
C GLN A 53 2.13 -4.44 1.71
N VAL A 54 1.79 -3.40 0.93
CA VAL A 54 2.60 -3.02 -0.23
C VAL A 54 3.97 -2.58 0.25
N SER A 55 4.10 -1.70 1.25
CA SER A 55 5.41 -1.22 1.70
C SER A 55 6.39 -2.32 2.12
N ILE A 56 5.89 -3.44 2.67
CA ILE A 56 6.71 -4.60 3.08
C ILE A 56 6.89 -5.65 1.97
N GLY A 57 6.28 -5.46 0.79
CA GLY A 57 6.40 -6.38 -0.34
C GLY A 57 5.57 -7.66 -0.21
N GLU A 58 4.56 -7.68 0.66
CA GLU A 58 3.73 -8.89 0.88
C GLU A 58 2.65 -9.08 -0.19
N LEU A 59 2.37 -8.05 -1.00
CA LEU A 59 1.64 -8.27 -2.25
C LEU A 59 2.63 -8.71 -3.31
N ASP A 60 2.72 -10.01 -3.54
CA ASP A 60 3.41 -10.61 -4.68
C ASP A 60 2.74 -10.12 -5.99
N LEU A 61 3.18 -8.96 -6.48
CA LEU A 61 2.69 -8.33 -7.72
C LEU A 61 3.75 -8.33 -8.83
N THR A 62 4.93 -8.85 -8.51
CA THR A 62 6.02 -9.14 -9.44
C THR A 62 6.49 -10.54 -9.09
N ALA A 63 5.91 -11.52 -9.78
CA ALA A 63 6.47 -12.87 -9.82
C ALA A 63 7.84 -12.80 -10.49
N GLU A 64 8.88 -12.50 -9.73
CA GLU A 64 10.18 -13.18 -9.77
C GLU A 64 10.97 -12.79 -8.51
N GLN A 65 11.05 -13.79 -7.63
CA GLN A 65 11.82 -13.83 -6.40
C GLN A 65 13.31 -13.52 -6.68
N PRO A 66 13.98 -12.81 -5.76
CA PRO A 66 15.13 -13.47 -5.18
C PRO A 66 14.97 -13.56 -3.67
N GLU A 67 15.01 -14.81 -3.24
CA GLU A 67 15.24 -15.23 -1.87
C GLU A 67 16.22 -14.32 -1.14
N SER A 68 15.80 -13.73 -0.02
CA SER A 68 16.72 -13.25 1.01
C SER A 68 15.97 -13.07 2.32
N SER A 69 16.17 -14.05 3.20
CA SER A 69 16.15 -13.96 4.67
C SER A 69 15.15 -14.90 5.35
N SER A 70 15.46 -16.20 5.34
CA SER A 70 15.75 -16.95 6.57
C SER A 70 16.00 -18.42 6.25
N SER A 71 17.16 -18.72 5.64
CA SER A 71 17.81 -20.00 5.92
C SER A 71 18.64 -19.81 7.17
N GLU A 72 18.10 -20.31 8.26
CA GLU A 72 18.82 -20.63 9.48
C GLU A 72 20.01 -21.56 9.16
N SER A 73 21.17 -21.31 9.76
CA SER A 73 22.39 -22.12 9.62
C SER A 73 23.37 -21.80 10.74
N PRO A 74 24.12 -22.80 11.22
CA PRO A 74 23.69 -23.98 11.97
C PRO A 74 23.71 -23.77 13.50
#